data_AF-A0A6B3H274-F1
#
_entry.id   AF-A0A6B3H274-F1
#
_cell.length_a   1.000
_cell.length_b   1.000
_cell.length_c   1.000
_cell.angle_alpha   90.00
_cell.angle_beta   90.00
_cell.angle_gamma   90.00
#
_symmetry.space_group_name_H-M   'P 1'
#
loop_
_entity.id
_entity.type
_entity.pdbx_description
1 polymer ?
#
loop_
_entity_poly.entity_id
_entity_poly.type
_entity_poly.pdbx_seq_one_letter_code
_entity_poly.pdbx_strand_id
1 'polypeptide(L)'
;MSTHDKAAPVRTGTAARLSVQNWVHLILGGFIVVVCGCLVVGGLVLARMSDHTNDLVDRIQPARSVSFQLQNALLDQETGVRGFALTGDDSFLEPYEAGKAAERERLARTRELVGGQQPFAGDLDAIETAARQWRESKAEPLLQMVREQGPNEAGASAQLRSSKADFDLLRRAYGNQQNHLSEARDTVRAELNEARTTRDQVLFALVAVFVLTVVALSVLLHRV
;
A
#
# COMPACT_ATOMS: atom_id res chain seq x y z
N MET A 1 17.42 95.95 26.89
CA MET A 1 17.64 95.57 25.47
C MET A 1 18.43 94.28 25.49
N SER A 2 17.75 93.13 25.48
CA SER A 2 17.61 92.25 24.29
C SER A 2 18.95 91.65 23.87
N THR A 3 19.18 90.33 23.77
CA THR A 3 18.27 89.22 23.43
C THR A 3 19.03 87.88 23.53
N HIS A 4 18.33 86.87 24.03
CA HIS A 4 18.26 85.46 23.62
C HIS A 4 19.53 84.68 23.20
N ASP A 5 19.92 83.84 24.16
CA ASP A 5 20.28 82.42 24.01
C ASP A 5 19.51 81.69 22.89
N LYS A 6 20.25 80.94 22.05
CA LYS A 6 19.69 79.98 21.10
C LYS A 6 20.62 78.78 20.94
N ALA A 7 20.67 77.95 21.98
CA ALA A 7 21.20 76.59 21.89
C ALA A 7 20.42 75.79 20.82
N ALA A 8 21.13 75.29 19.81
CA ALA A 8 20.57 74.40 18.80
C ALA A 8 20.31 73.00 19.39
N PRO A 9 19.15 72.37 19.15
CA PRO A 9 18.92 71.02 19.63
C PRO A 9 19.74 70.03 18.78
N VAL A 10 20.68 69.36 19.44
CA VAL A 10 21.34 68.16 18.91
C VAL A 10 20.25 67.10 18.71
N ARG A 11 19.91 66.81 17.45
CA ARG A 11 19.05 65.68 17.09
C ARG A 11 19.86 64.39 17.31
N THR A 12 19.87 63.90 18.55
CA THR A 12 20.38 62.58 18.88
C THR A 12 19.50 61.52 18.22
N GLY A 13 20.06 60.78 17.27
CA GLY A 13 19.39 59.67 16.61
C GLY A 13 18.87 58.65 17.61
N THR A 14 17.56 58.39 17.58
CA THR A 14 16.85 57.43 18.42
C THR A 14 17.16 55.96 18.09
N ALA A 15 18.20 55.67 17.30
CA ALA A 15 18.47 54.34 16.76
C ALA A 15 19.66 53.58 17.42
N ALA A 16 20.35 54.14 18.42
CA ALA A 16 21.71 53.66 18.72
C ALA A 16 21.94 52.97 20.08
N ARG A 17 20.92 52.46 20.80
CA ARG A 17 21.14 51.64 22.02
C ARG A 17 20.07 50.56 22.25
N LEU A 18 19.87 49.67 21.29
CA LEU A 18 19.41 48.34 21.66
C LEU A 18 20.61 47.63 22.31
N SER A 19 20.55 47.43 23.63
CA SER A 19 21.52 46.60 24.36
C SER A 19 21.74 45.29 23.60
N VAL A 20 22.98 44.82 23.50
CA VAL A 20 23.37 43.53 22.88
C VAL A 20 22.42 42.40 23.32
N GLN A 21 21.91 42.48 24.56
CA GLN A 21 20.93 41.58 25.13
C GLN A 21 19.57 41.57 24.40
N ASN A 22 19.00 42.73 24.03
CA ASN A 22 17.75 42.78 23.26
C ASN A 22 17.92 42.24 21.83
N TRP A 23 19.12 42.39 21.26
CA TRP A 23 19.47 41.81 19.96
C TRP A 23 19.55 40.29 20.01
N VAL A 24 20.20 39.73 21.04
CA VAL A 24 20.25 38.27 21.26
C VAL A 24 18.85 37.69 21.44
N HIS A 25 17.96 38.36 22.18
CA HIS A 25 16.59 37.89 22.38
C HIS A 25 15.74 37.90 21.08
N LEU A 26 15.95 38.88 20.19
CA LEU A 26 15.28 38.90 18.88
C LEU A 26 15.73 37.75 17.98
N ILE A 27 17.04 37.46 17.97
CA ILE A 27 17.60 36.32 17.22
C ILE A 27 17.03 35.01 17.76
N LEU A 28 17.03 34.85 19.09
CA LEU A 28 16.53 33.66 19.75
C LEU A 28 15.03 33.47 19.52
N GLY A 29 14.24 34.55 19.59
CA GLY A 29 12.80 34.52 19.31
C GLY A 29 12.49 34.12 17.86
N GLY A 30 13.20 34.68 16.89
CA GLY A 30 13.08 34.29 15.48
C GLY A 30 13.44 32.82 15.25
N PHE A 31 14.51 32.34 15.89
CA PHE A 31 14.91 30.94 15.83
C PHE A 31 13.83 30.00 16.38
N ILE A 32 13.25 30.33 17.54
CA ILE A 32 12.19 29.54 18.16
C ILE A 32 10.94 29.48 17.28
N VAL A 33 10.53 30.60 16.68
CA VAL A 33 9.34 30.64 15.78
C VAL A 33 9.54 29.77 14.56
N VAL A 34 10.72 29.81 13.94
CA VAL A 34 11.06 28.94 12.81
C VAL A 34 10.97 27.49 13.27
N VAL A 35 11.68 27.09 14.33
CA VAL A 35 11.70 25.70 14.83
C VAL A 35 10.30 25.20 15.20
N CYS A 36 9.47 26.01 15.86
CA CYS A 36 8.10 25.63 16.18
C CYS A 36 7.24 25.44 14.92
N GLY A 37 7.35 26.33 13.93
CA GLY A 37 6.68 26.17 12.64
C GLY A 37 7.10 24.89 11.91
N CYS A 38 8.38 24.52 12.01
CA CYS A 38 8.92 23.28 11.45
C CYS A 38 8.28 22.05 12.07
N LEU A 39 8.20 22.02 13.40
CA LEU A 39 7.63 20.91 14.15
C LEU A 39 6.14 20.74 13.86
N VAL A 40 5.41 21.86 13.73
CA VAL A 40 3.98 21.84 13.43
C VAL A 40 3.71 21.36 12.00
N VAL A 41 4.42 21.91 11.00
CA VAL A 41 4.25 21.51 9.60
C VAL A 41 4.71 20.06 9.37
N GLY A 42 5.87 19.69 9.92
CA GLY A 42 6.38 18.32 9.86
C GLY A 42 5.44 17.33 10.54
N GLY A 43 4.90 17.68 11.72
CA GLY A 43 3.92 16.88 12.44
C GLY A 43 2.60 16.67 11.68
N LEU A 44 2.08 17.73 11.04
CA LEU A 44 0.86 17.66 10.21
C LEU A 44 1.05 16.78 8.97
N VAL A 45 2.21 16.85 8.32
CA VAL A 45 2.55 15.99 7.17
C VAL A 45 2.65 14.52 7.60
N LEU A 46 3.30 14.24 8.73
CA LEU A 46 3.43 12.89 9.28
C LEU A 46 2.07 12.32 9.72
N ALA A 47 1.23 13.12 10.36
CA ALA A 47 -0.09 12.70 10.83
C ALA A 47 -1.03 12.33 9.68
N ARG A 48 -1.04 13.11 8.58
CA ARG A 48 -1.83 12.76 7.38
C ARG A 48 -1.32 11.52 6.66
N MET A 49 -0.05 11.16 6.83
CA MET A 49 0.57 9.99 6.19
C MET A 49 0.32 8.70 6.98
N SER A 50 0.15 8.78 8.29
CA SER A 50 0.01 7.59 9.15
C SER A 50 -1.30 6.85 8.95
N ASP A 51 -2.40 7.55 8.64
CA ASP A 51 -3.73 6.95 8.56
C ASP A 51 -3.96 6.15 7.27
N HIS A 52 -3.28 6.51 6.16
CA HIS A 52 -3.37 5.79 4.89
C HIS A 52 -2.33 4.67 4.73
N THR A 53 -1.24 4.67 5.51
CA THR A 53 -0.18 3.65 5.39
C THR A 53 -0.57 2.31 6.04
N ASN A 54 -1.31 2.37 7.16
CA ASN A 54 -1.64 1.17 7.96
C ASN A 54 -2.60 0.22 7.24
N ASP A 55 -3.65 0.72 6.58
CA ASP A 55 -4.61 -0.15 5.89
C ASP A 55 -3.96 -0.96 4.75
N LEU A 56 -2.86 -0.47 4.20
CA LEU A 56 -2.23 -1.03 3.02
C LEU A 56 -1.08 -1.98 3.29
N VAL A 57 -0.32 -1.71 4.35
CA VAL A 57 0.69 -2.64 4.83
C VAL A 57 0.03 -3.82 5.56
N ASP A 58 -1.06 -3.57 6.30
CA ASP A 58 -1.65 -4.59 7.16
C ASP A 58 -2.77 -5.41 6.50
N ARG A 59 -3.37 -4.94 5.39
CA ARG A 59 -4.45 -5.67 4.70
C ARG A 59 -4.11 -6.12 3.29
N ILE A 60 -3.65 -5.23 2.41
CA ILE A 60 -3.44 -5.57 0.99
C ILE A 60 -2.29 -6.56 0.79
N GLN A 61 -1.16 -6.37 1.47
CA GLN A 61 -0.01 -7.28 1.32
C GLN A 61 -0.31 -8.69 1.85
N PRO A 62 -0.90 -8.86 3.05
CA PRO A 62 -1.40 -10.15 3.49
C PRO A 62 -2.47 -10.72 2.55
N ALA A 63 -3.43 -9.92 2.08
CA ALA A 63 -4.49 -10.37 1.17
C ALA A 63 -3.90 -10.95 -0.12
N ARG A 64 -2.89 -10.31 -0.71
CA ARG A 64 -2.17 -10.83 -1.88
C ARG A 64 -1.51 -12.17 -1.62
N SER A 65 -0.78 -12.28 -0.50
CA SER A 65 -0.11 -13.53 -0.14
C SER A 65 -1.11 -14.68 0.02
N VAL A 66 -2.22 -14.44 0.73
CA VAL A 66 -3.26 -15.46 0.95
C VAL A 66 -4.00 -15.78 -0.36
N SER A 67 -4.25 -14.78 -1.21
CA SER A 67 -4.81 -14.99 -2.56
C SER A 67 -3.91 -15.84 -3.46
N PHE A 68 -2.59 -15.71 -3.38
CA PHE A 68 -1.67 -16.60 -4.09
C PHE A 68 -1.73 -18.04 -3.55
N GLN A 69 -1.86 -18.21 -2.24
CA GLN A 69 -2.01 -19.54 -1.64
C GLN A 69 -3.36 -20.18 -2.02
N LEU A 70 -4.43 -19.39 -2.10
CA LEU A 70 -5.72 -19.83 -2.64
C LEU A 70 -5.60 -20.30 -4.09
N GLN A 71 -4.88 -19.55 -4.93
CA GLN A 71 -4.60 -19.95 -6.32
C GLN A 71 -3.86 -21.28 -6.41
N ASN A 72 -2.82 -21.46 -5.59
CA ASN A 72 -2.06 -22.71 -5.55
C ASN A 72 -2.95 -23.89 -5.13
N ALA A 73 -3.78 -23.73 -4.10
CA ALA A 73 -4.70 -24.77 -3.65
C ALA A 73 -5.67 -25.23 -4.75
N LEU A 74 -6.12 -24.32 -5.60
CA LEU A 74 -7.00 -24.62 -6.72
C LEU A 74 -6.24 -25.23 -7.91
N LEU A 75 -4.97 -24.85 -8.13
CA LEU A 75 -4.10 -25.50 -9.10
C LEU A 75 -3.75 -26.94 -8.70
N ASP A 76 -3.54 -27.19 -7.40
CA ASP A 76 -3.31 -28.53 -6.85
C ASP A 76 -4.52 -29.41 -7.09
N GLN A 77 -5.74 -28.87 -6.95
CA GLN A 77 -6.97 -29.57 -7.32
C GLN A 77 -7.00 -29.97 -8.79
N GLU A 78 -6.75 -29.04 -9.72
CA GLU A 78 -6.75 -29.36 -11.16
C GLU A 78 -5.67 -30.38 -11.52
N THR A 79 -4.48 -30.23 -10.91
CA THR A 79 -3.34 -31.12 -11.12
C THR A 79 -3.65 -32.53 -10.63
N GLY A 80 -4.26 -32.66 -9.45
CA GLY A 80 -4.71 -33.94 -8.92
C GLY A 80 -5.79 -34.60 -9.77
N VAL A 81 -6.82 -33.84 -10.17
CA VAL A 81 -7.87 -34.33 -11.08
C VAL A 81 -7.28 -34.83 -12.38
N ARG A 82 -6.37 -34.06 -12.99
CA ARG A 82 -5.73 -34.44 -14.25
C ARG A 82 -4.84 -35.67 -14.08
N GLY A 83 -4.06 -35.75 -13.00
CA GLY A 83 -3.19 -36.90 -12.72
C GLY A 83 -4.00 -38.18 -12.58
N PHE A 84 -5.06 -38.15 -11.77
CA PHE A 84 -5.96 -39.27 -11.60
C PHE A 84 -6.67 -39.64 -12.91
N ALA A 85 -7.19 -38.65 -13.64
CA ALA A 85 -7.90 -38.90 -14.88
C ALA A 85 -7.03 -39.54 -15.98
N LEU A 86 -5.71 -39.28 -15.96
CA LEU A 86 -4.76 -39.84 -16.92
C LEU A 86 -4.23 -41.22 -16.52
N THR A 87 -4.19 -41.53 -15.23
CA THR A 87 -3.45 -42.71 -14.72
C THR A 87 -4.34 -43.71 -13.98
N GLY A 88 -5.46 -43.28 -13.42
CA GLY A 88 -6.28 -44.04 -12.48
C GLY A 88 -5.62 -44.24 -11.11
N ASP A 89 -4.48 -43.60 -10.82
CA ASP A 89 -3.75 -43.75 -9.56
C ASP A 89 -4.30 -42.80 -8.49
N ASP A 90 -4.87 -43.39 -7.43
CA ASP A 90 -5.48 -42.68 -6.31
C ASP A 90 -4.51 -41.72 -5.57
N SER A 91 -3.19 -41.90 -5.68
CA SER A 91 -2.21 -40.98 -5.08
C SER A 91 -2.34 -39.55 -5.63
N PHE A 92 -2.81 -39.39 -6.88
CA PHE A 92 -3.09 -38.06 -7.44
C PHE A 92 -4.32 -37.39 -6.80
N LEU A 93 -5.13 -38.10 -6.01
CA LEU A 93 -6.26 -37.50 -5.30
C LEU A 93 -5.86 -36.84 -3.97
N GLU A 94 -4.66 -37.13 -3.46
CA GLU A 94 -4.12 -36.45 -2.27
C GLU A 94 -4.04 -34.92 -2.46
N PRO A 95 -3.39 -34.37 -3.52
CA PRO A 95 -3.39 -32.93 -3.75
C PRO A 95 -4.78 -32.35 -4.04
N TYR A 96 -5.71 -33.14 -4.58
CA TYR A 96 -7.09 -32.70 -4.79
C TYR A 96 -7.85 -32.49 -3.47
N GLU A 97 -7.77 -33.46 -2.56
CA GLU A 97 -8.43 -33.34 -1.26
C GLU A 97 -7.77 -32.29 -0.37
N ALA A 98 -6.43 -32.25 -0.33
CA ALA A 98 -5.67 -31.23 0.37
C ALA A 98 -5.95 -29.83 -0.17
N GLY A 99 -6.00 -29.69 -1.51
CA GLY A 99 -6.34 -28.44 -2.18
C GLY A 99 -7.74 -27.93 -1.85
N LYS A 100 -8.75 -28.81 -1.74
CA LYS A 100 -10.11 -28.42 -1.31
C LYS A 100 -10.14 -27.89 0.12
N ALA A 101 -9.37 -28.51 1.03
CA ALA A 101 -9.28 -28.04 2.42
C ALA A 101 -8.57 -26.68 2.50
N ALA A 102 -7.43 -26.54 1.82
CA ALA A 102 -6.67 -25.31 1.76
C ALA A 102 -7.48 -24.17 1.11
N GLU A 103 -8.23 -24.42 0.04
CA GLU A 103 -9.12 -23.43 -0.56
C GLU A 103 -10.09 -22.85 0.46
N ARG A 104 -10.80 -23.69 1.24
CA ARG A 104 -11.77 -23.22 2.23
C ARG A 104 -11.12 -22.32 3.28
N GLU A 105 -9.96 -22.72 3.79
CA GLU A 105 -9.19 -21.94 4.76
C GLU A 105 -8.73 -20.60 4.16
N ARG A 106 -8.11 -20.64 2.98
CA ARG A 106 -7.55 -19.45 2.33
C ARG A 106 -8.65 -18.49 1.88
N LEU A 107 -9.79 -19.00 1.42
CA LEU A 107 -10.93 -18.18 1.04
C LEU A 107 -11.51 -17.42 2.24
N ALA A 108 -11.70 -18.10 3.38
CA ALA A 108 -12.13 -17.45 4.62
C ALA A 108 -11.12 -16.38 5.06
N ARG A 109 -9.83 -16.70 5.04
CA ARG A 109 -8.78 -15.75 5.41
C ARG A 109 -8.69 -14.55 4.47
N THR A 110 -8.81 -14.75 3.17
CA THR A 110 -8.85 -13.64 2.21
C THR A 110 -10.07 -12.76 2.47
N ARG A 111 -11.24 -13.34 2.75
CA ARG A 111 -12.47 -12.61 3.05
C ARG A 111 -12.35 -11.75 4.32
N GLU A 112 -11.68 -12.23 5.36
CA GLU A 112 -11.35 -11.43 6.56
C GLU A 112 -10.47 -10.22 6.22
N LEU A 113 -9.47 -10.41 5.36
CA LEU A 113 -8.50 -9.37 5.01
C LEU A 113 -9.14 -8.29 4.13
N VAL A 114 -9.88 -8.68 3.09
CA VAL A 114 -10.50 -7.76 2.13
C VAL A 114 -11.85 -7.20 2.60
N GLY A 115 -12.53 -7.88 3.51
CA GLY A 115 -13.87 -7.51 3.96
C GLY A 115 -14.87 -7.39 2.81
N GLY A 116 -15.75 -6.39 2.88
CA GLY A 116 -16.71 -6.05 1.82
C GLY A 116 -16.19 -5.03 0.80
N GLN A 117 -14.88 -4.78 0.75
CA GLN A 117 -14.32 -3.74 -0.11
C GLN A 117 -14.33 -4.19 -1.57
N GLN A 118 -14.98 -3.40 -2.43
CA GLN A 118 -14.91 -3.60 -3.88
C GLN A 118 -13.62 -2.98 -4.46
N PRO A 119 -13.03 -3.60 -5.51
CA PRO A 119 -13.50 -4.78 -6.24
C PRO A 119 -13.13 -6.14 -5.60
N PHE A 120 -12.36 -6.16 -4.52
CA PHE A 120 -11.75 -7.38 -3.98
C PHE A 120 -12.76 -8.43 -3.50
N ALA A 121 -13.83 -8.00 -2.85
CA ALA A 121 -14.90 -8.89 -2.40
C ALA A 121 -15.60 -9.57 -3.60
N GLY A 122 -15.93 -8.79 -4.64
CA GLY A 122 -16.52 -9.32 -5.88
C GLY A 122 -15.59 -10.30 -6.61
N ASP A 123 -14.29 -10.01 -6.66
CA ASP A 123 -13.31 -10.93 -7.24
C ASP A 123 -13.26 -12.27 -6.49
N LEU A 124 -13.32 -12.22 -5.15
CA LEU A 124 -13.30 -13.42 -4.31
C LEU A 124 -14.57 -14.26 -4.50
N ASP A 125 -15.74 -13.62 -4.59
CA ASP A 125 -17.02 -14.29 -4.83
C ASP A 125 -17.06 -14.94 -6.23
N ALA A 126 -16.47 -14.28 -7.23
CA ALA A 126 -16.33 -14.83 -8.58
C ALA A 126 -15.44 -16.08 -8.60
N ILE A 127 -14.31 -16.04 -7.88
CA ILE A 127 -13.40 -17.19 -7.72
C ILE A 127 -14.11 -18.35 -7.01
N GLU A 128 -14.77 -18.09 -5.87
CA GLU A 128 -15.49 -19.11 -5.11
C GLU A 128 -16.57 -19.81 -5.96
N THR A 129 -17.34 -19.00 -6.68
CA THR A 129 -18.42 -19.50 -7.55
C THR A 129 -17.87 -20.33 -8.70
N ALA A 130 -16.82 -19.85 -9.37
CA ALA A 130 -16.19 -20.58 -10.47
C ALA A 130 -15.54 -21.89 -10.00
N ALA A 131 -14.94 -21.90 -8.81
CA ALA A 131 -14.30 -23.08 -8.22
C ALA A 131 -15.33 -24.17 -7.90
N ARG A 132 -16.44 -23.78 -7.25
CA ARG A 132 -17.57 -24.67 -7.00
C ARG A 132 -18.15 -25.22 -8.29
N GLN A 133 -18.42 -24.35 -9.27
CA GLN A 133 -18.99 -24.76 -10.55
C GLN A 133 -18.08 -25.73 -11.31
N TRP A 134 -16.78 -25.47 -11.36
CA TRP A 134 -15.82 -26.38 -12.01
C TRP A 134 -15.80 -27.75 -11.31
N ARG A 135 -15.80 -27.79 -9.97
CA ARG A 135 -15.82 -29.05 -9.23
C ARG A 135 -17.05 -29.89 -9.55
N GLU A 136 -18.23 -29.30 -9.36
CA GLU A 136 -19.52 -30.00 -9.48
C GLU A 136 -19.82 -30.42 -10.92
N SER A 137 -19.48 -29.58 -11.91
CA SER A 137 -19.86 -29.82 -13.31
C SER A 137 -18.81 -30.54 -14.14
N LYS A 138 -17.53 -30.52 -13.73
CA LYS A 138 -16.42 -31.09 -14.50
C LYS A 138 -15.56 -32.07 -13.70
N ALA A 139 -15.02 -31.63 -12.57
CA ALA A 139 -14.03 -32.43 -11.85
C ALA A 139 -14.65 -33.71 -11.29
N GLU A 140 -15.71 -33.59 -10.48
CA GLU A 140 -16.34 -34.74 -9.82
C GLU A 140 -16.92 -35.76 -10.81
N PRO A 141 -17.65 -35.36 -11.88
CA PRO A 141 -18.10 -36.31 -12.90
C PRO A 141 -16.96 -37.04 -13.61
N LEU A 142 -15.85 -36.36 -13.89
CA LEU A 142 -14.67 -36.97 -14.52
C LEU A 142 -14.00 -37.97 -13.57
N LEU A 143 -13.83 -37.61 -12.30
CA LEU A 143 -13.27 -38.49 -11.28
C LEU A 143 -14.14 -39.75 -11.12
N GLN A 144 -15.47 -39.60 -11.08
CA GLN A 144 -16.40 -40.71 -10.97
C GLN A 144 -16.32 -41.63 -12.19
N MET A 145 -16.33 -41.08 -13.41
CA MET A 145 -16.18 -41.85 -14.63
C MET A 145 -14.90 -42.68 -14.62
N VAL A 146 -13.77 -42.07 -14.26
CA VAL A 146 -12.48 -42.77 -14.25
C VAL A 146 -12.44 -43.85 -13.16
N ARG A 147 -13.12 -43.66 -12.02
CA ARG A 147 -13.27 -44.71 -10.99
C ARG A 147 -14.09 -45.91 -11.48
N GLU A 148 -15.16 -45.66 -12.20
CA GLU A 148 -16.10 -46.71 -12.64
C GLU A 148 -15.61 -47.45 -13.89
N GLN A 149 -14.99 -46.73 -14.83
CA GLN A 149 -14.72 -47.20 -16.19
C GLN A 149 -13.22 -47.22 -16.53
N GLY A 150 -12.39 -46.62 -15.67
CA GLY A 150 -10.94 -46.53 -15.85
C GLY A 150 -10.49 -45.31 -16.67
N PRO A 151 -9.18 -45.00 -16.68
CA PRO A 151 -8.63 -43.80 -17.33
C PRO A 151 -8.64 -43.85 -18.87
N ASN A 152 -8.78 -45.05 -19.46
CA ASN A 152 -8.75 -45.26 -20.91
C ASN A 152 -10.14 -45.31 -21.56
N GLU A 153 -11.20 -45.01 -20.80
CA GLU A 153 -12.57 -45.05 -21.28
C GLU A 153 -12.81 -44.06 -22.44
N ALA A 154 -13.68 -44.46 -23.36
CA ALA A 154 -14.09 -43.65 -24.50
C ALA A 154 -14.85 -42.39 -24.04
N GLY A 155 -14.12 -41.28 -23.87
CA GLY A 155 -14.70 -40.00 -23.45
C GLY A 155 -13.92 -39.30 -22.34
N ALA A 156 -13.12 -40.03 -21.56
CA ALA A 156 -12.31 -39.48 -20.47
C ALA A 156 -11.38 -38.35 -20.96
N SER A 157 -10.72 -38.55 -22.10
CA SER A 157 -9.88 -37.51 -22.73
C SER A 157 -10.68 -36.26 -23.16
N ALA A 158 -11.92 -36.43 -23.62
CA ALA A 158 -12.76 -35.30 -24.03
C ALA A 158 -13.27 -34.52 -22.82
N GLN A 159 -13.71 -35.22 -21.77
CA GLN A 159 -14.07 -34.59 -20.50
C GLN A 159 -12.90 -33.90 -19.83
N LEU A 160 -11.70 -34.48 -19.84
CA LEU A 160 -10.50 -33.85 -19.30
C LEU A 160 -10.18 -32.53 -20.02
N ARG A 161 -10.30 -32.49 -21.35
CA ARG A 161 -10.16 -31.23 -22.11
C ARG A 161 -11.24 -30.21 -21.74
N SER A 162 -12.48 -30.65 -21.56
CA SER A 162 -13.57 -29.76 -21.12
C SER A 162 -13.35 -29.24 -19.69
N SER A 163 -12.88 -30.08 -18.77
CA SER A 163 -12.55 -29.70 -17.40
C SER A 163 -11.46 -28.64 -17.38
N LYS A 164 -10.42 -28.81 -18.21
CA LYS A 164 -9.38 -27.80 -18.40
C LYS A 164 -9.93 -26.47 -18.93
N ALA A 165 -10.80 -26.50 -19.93
CA ALA A 165 -11.37 -25.28 -20.52
C ALA A 165 -12.17 -24.47 -19.49
N ASP A 166 -12.93 -25.15 -18.63
CA ASP A 166 -13.66 -24.50 -17.53
C ASP A 166 -12.70 -23.98 -16.46
N PHE A 167 -11.63 -24.71 -16.13
CA PHE A 167 -10.60 -24.21 -15.22
C PHE A 167 -9.85 -22.99 -15.78
N ASP A 168 -9.76 -22.84 -17.09
CA ASP A 168 -9.21 -21.63 -17.70
C ASP A 168 -10.12 -20.38 -17.46
N LEU A 169 -11.39 -20.54 -17.05
CA LEU A 169 -12.21 -19.45 -16.49
C LEU A 169 -11.73 -19.04 -15.10
N LEU A 170 -11.42 -20.01 -14.23
CA LEU A 170 -10.83 -19.76 -12.91
C LEU A 170 -9.50 -19.00 -13.02
N ARG A 171 -8.62 -19.42 -13.94
CA ARG A 171 -7.35 -18.71 -14.22
C ARG A 171 -7.55 -17.24 -14.56
N ARG A 172 -8.61 -16.91 -15.32
CA ARG A 172 -8.95 -15.52 -15.65
C ARG A 172 -9.48 -14.74 -14.46
N ALA A 173 -10.33 -15.35 -13.62
CA ALA A 173 -10.81 -14.72 -12.40
C ALA A 173 -9.65 -14.36 -11.44
N TYR A 174 -8.66 -15.24 -11.30
CA TYR A 174 -7.44 -14.91 -10.54
C TYR A 174 -6.62 -13.79 -11.16
N GLY A 175 -6.49 -13.77 -12.49
CA GLY A 175 -5.81 -12.68 -13.19
C GLY A 175 -6.42 -11.33 -12.86
N ASN A 176 -7.76 -11.24 -12.86
CA ASN A 176 -8.47 -10.01 -12.49
C ASN A 176 -8.23 -9.61 -11.03
N GLN A 177 -8.38 -10.55 -10.08
CA GLN A 177 -8.09 -10.28 -8.67
C GLN A 177 -6.66 -9.79 -8.45
N GLN A 178 -5.70 -10.45 -9.10
CA GLN A 178 -4.29 -10.12 -8.97
C GLN A 178 -3.98 -8.75 -9.56
N ASN A 179 -4.65 -8.36 -10.65
CA ASN A 179 -4.54 -7.03 -11.22
C ASN A 179 -5.07 -5.96 -10.26
N HIS A 180 -6.30 -6.12 -9.74
CA HIS A 180 -6.88 -5.16 -8.79
C HIS A 180 -6.03 -5.03 -7.52
N LEU A 181 -5.56 -6.14 -6.94
CA LEU A 181 -4.70 -6.10 -5.77
C LEU A 181 -3.31 -5.48 -6.07
N SER A 182 -2.80 -5.64 -7.29
CA SER A 182 -1.54 -5.02 -7.72
C SER A 182 -1.70 -3.52 -7.92
N GLU A 183 -2.78 -3.09 -8.57
CA GLU A 183 -3.10 -1.69 -8.80
C GLU A 183 -3.29 -0.95 -7.47
N ALA A 184 -4.06 -1.51 -6.54
CA ALA A 184 -4.26 -0.92 -5.23
C ALA A 184 -2.95 -0.75 -4.44
N ARG A 185 -2.05 -1.75 -4.54
CA ARG A 185 -0.70 -1.64 -3.95
C ARG A 185 0.12 -0.53 -4.61
N ASP A 186 0.06 -0.40 -5.93
CA ASP A 186 0.88 0.55 -6.68
C ASP A 186 0.42 1.99 -6.49
N THR A 187 -0.89 2.24 -6.48
CA THR A 187 -1.49 3.52 -6.11
C THR A 187 -0.96 4.01 -4.76
N VAL A 188 -0.88 3.10 -3.80
CA VAL A 188 -0.50 3.46 -2.44
C VAL A 188 0.99 3.67 -2.30
N ARG A 189 1.79 2.87 -3.00
CA ARG A 189 3.23 3.14 -3.08
C ARG A 189 3.48 4.51 -3.72
N ALA A 190 2.68 4.93 -4.69
CA ALA A 190 2.77 6.25 -5.28
C ALA A 190 2.43 7.36 -4.26
N GLU A 191 1.31 7.23 -3.52
CA GLU A 191 0.92 8.16 -2.45
C GLU A 191 2.02 8.28 -1.36
N LEU A 192 2.62 7.16 -0.96
CA LEU A 192 3.72 7.14 0.00
C LEU A 192 4.98 7.84 -0.52
N ASN A 193 5.31 7.67 -1.80
CA ASN A 193 6.46 8.33 -2.42
C ASN A 193 6.24 9.83 -2.60
N GLU A 194 5.01 10.25 -2.94
CA GLU A 194 4.65 11.66 -3.05
C GLU A 194 4.77 12.36 -1.69
N ALA A 195 4.19 11.77 -0.64
CA ALA A 195 4.29 12.31 0.71
C ALA A 195 5.74 12.35 1.25
N ARG A 196 6.61 11.39 0.88
CA ARG A 196 8.05 11.46 1.16
C ARG A 196 8.72 12.64 0.43
N THR A 197 8.36 12.88 -0.82
CA THR A 197 8.91 13.98 -1.63
C THR A 197 8.49 15.33 -1.06
N THR A 198 7.22 15.50 -0.67
CA THR A 198 6.74 16.72 -0.01
C THR A 198 7.46 16.94 1.31
N ARG A 199 7.65 15.90 2.13
CA ARG A 199 8.42 15.98 3.38
C ARG A 199 9.84 16.47 3.12
N ASP A 200 10.53 15.88 2.14
CA ASP A 200 11.92 16.23 1.84
C ASP A 200 12.02 17.67 1.29
N GLN A 201 11.08 18.11 0.44
CA GLN A 201 11.00 19.50 -0.02
C GLN A 201 10.77 20.51 1.12
N VAL A 202 9.87 20.20 2.05
CA VAL A 202 9.64 21.03 3.24
C VAL A 202 10.91 21.12 4.08
N LEU A 203 11.61 20.00 4.32
CA LEU A 203 12.88 19.99 5.04
C LEU A 203 13.96 20.81 4.33
N PHE A 204 14.08 20.70 3.00
CA PHE A 204 15.02 21.52 2.22
C PHE A 204 14.69 23.01 2.29
N ALA A 205 13.43 23.39 2.10
CA ALA A 205 12.98 24.78 2.17
C ALA A 205 13.25 25.39 3.55
N LEU A 206 13.04 24.60 4.60
CA LEU A 206 13.28 24.97 5.99
C LEU A 206 14.76 25.19 6.28
N VAL A 207 15.63 24.26 5.85
CA VAL A 207 17.09 24.44 5.95
C VAL A 207 17.55 25.67 5.17
N ALA A 208 17.00 25.91 3.98
CA ALA A 208 17.31 27.08 3.18
C ALA A 208 16.89 28.38 3.90
N VAL A 209 15.67 28.45 4.44
CA VAL A 209 15.19 29.60 5.24
C VAL A 209 16.10 29.81 6.45
N PHE A 210 16.43 28.76 7.19
CA PHE A 210 17.33 28.85 8.35
C PHE A 210 18.69 29.44 7.97
N VAL A 211 19.33 28.92 6.92
CA VAL A 211 20.62 29.42 6.41
C VAL A 211 20.50 30.88 5.97
N LEU A 212 19.46 31.24 5.22
CA LEU A 212 19.22 32.63 4.79
C LEU A 212 19.05 33.58 5.97
N THR A 213 18.34 33.14 7.03
CA THR A 213 18.13 33.95 8.23
C THR A 213 19.44 34.18 8.97
N VAL A 214 20.28 33.14 9.12
CA VAL A 214 21.61 33.23 9.74
C VAL A 214 22.53 34.15 8.94
N VAL A 215 22.56 34.02 7.60
CA VAL A 215 23.38 34.87 6.72
C VAL A 215 22.92 36.32 6.79
N ALA A 216 21.62 36.59 6.70
CA ALA A 216 21.08 37.94 6.78
C ALA A 216 21.43 38.61 8.12
N LEU A 217 21.28 37.88 9.22
CA LEU A 217 21.68 38.35 10.56
C LEU A 217 23.18 38.61 10.64
N SER A 218 24.02 37.72 10.12
CA SER A 218 25.48 37.88 10.13
C SER A 218 25.92 39.12 9.33
N VAL A 219 25.33 39.36 8.17
CA VAL A 219 25.62 40.55 7.34
C VAL A 219 25.20 41.82 8.07
N LEU A 220 24.03 41.81 8.69
CA LEU A 220 23.47 42.97 9.37
C LEU A 220 24.28 43.30 10.64
N LEU A 221 24.77 42.28 11.37
CA LEU A 221 25.71 42.45 12.48
C LEU A 221 27.08 42.98 12.04
N HIS A 222 27.54 42.68 10.82
CA HIS A 222 28.83 43.16 10.32
C HIS A 222 28.78 44.60 9.78
N ARG A 223 27.59 45.12 9.49
CA ARG A 223 27.40 46.48 8.96
C ARG A 223 27.10 47.54 10.03
N VAL A 224 26.87 47.12 11.27
CA VAL A 224 26.67 47.98 12.44
C VAL A 224 27.97 48.10 13.22
#